data_AF-A0A397ZBR5-F1
#
_entry.id   AF-A0A397ZBR5-F1
#
_cell.length_a   1.000
_cell.length_b   1.000
_cell.length_c   1.000
_cell.angle_alpha   90.00
_cell.angle_beta   90.00
_cell.angle_gamma   90.00
#
_symmetry.space_group_name_H-M   'P 1'
#
loop_
_entity.id
_entity.type
_entity.pdbx_description
1 polymer ?
#
loop_
_entity_poly.entity_id
_entity_poly.type
_entity_poly.pdbx_seq_one_letter_code
_entity_poly.pdbx_strand_id
1 'polypeptide(L)'
;MMIISDLPHDLESEILSRVPAKSLWELRATCKRWYALLRDPWFVEKNKKMGKAVRESMLLSNLRVSSIAGDLHGLYNNGVEPSIMVTGKLGSLEDSKDLKFSHIFHCDGLMLCYTKGNTRLLVWNPCTGETMNIEPRTRYERNDTYALGYSTSSSSGHSYKILRYWYYENDQKEWIAESEIYELSSDSWRVNLDSFTCDYTLSCEGITVKGNHYLVAENEETVFFLMKFDFTTERFVRLPLPFQSFNSENTVVALSVVKDEKLSVLHQNIYPWSNVMRIWVTNNVDEDLSWRSDFVLTVDFDKFDLPSVVNVTSFLLDEENKVAVCCDKDPDDKDKTRMYIVGEDMYKQVYKDNVEASRFNWPLVLTYVPSLVCIQKKTPRTRRRKRRRLSFKCIN
;
A
#
# COMPACT_ATOMS: atom_id res chain seq x y z
N MET A 1 44.07 -4.67 -8.21
CA MET A 1 42.62 -4.94 -8.33
C MET A 1 41.93 -3.64 -7.95
N MET A 2 41.20 -3.03 -8.87
CA MET A 2 40.46 -1.79 -8.61
C MET A 2 39.09 -2.19 -8.06
N ILE A 3 38.76 -1.74 -6.86
CA ILE A 3 37.46 -1.98 -6.22
C ILE A 3 36.59 -0.74 -6.38
N ILE A 4 35.26 -0.87 -6.27
CA ILE A 4 34.32 0.25 -6.45
C ILE A 4 34.70 1.47 -5.60
N SER A 5 35.25 1.26 -4.40
CA SER A 5 35.67 2.33 -3.50
C SER A 5 36.87 3.17 -4.01
N ASP A 6 37.59 2.68 -5.03
CA ASP A 6 38.68 3.40 -5.70
C ASP A 6 38.16 4.37 -6.78
N LEU A 7 36.86 4.32 -7.11
CA LEU A 7 36.23 5.23 -8.05
C LEU A 7 35.98 6.62 -7.44
N PRO A 8 36.00 7.68 -8.27
CA PRO A 8 35.46 8.98 -7.90
C PRO A 8 34.04 8.86 -7.34
N HIS A 9 33.72 9.70 -6.34
CA HIS A 9 32.45 9.65 -5.63
C HIS A 9 31.22 9.71 -6.55
N ASP A 10 31.30 10.52 -7.60
CA ASP A 10 30.18 10.70 -8.53
C ASP A 10 29.92 9.44 -9.37
N LEU A 11 30.97 8.73 -9.81
CA LEU A 11 30.85 7.48 -10.55
C LEU A 11 30.36 6.35 -9.67
N GLU A 12 30.85 6.27 -8.44
CA GLU A 12 30.36 5.30 -7.44
C GLU A 12 28.87 5.52 -7.16
N SER A 13 28.45 6.76 -6.90
CA SER A 13 27.05 7.13 -6.67
C SER A 13 26.17 6.81 -7.89
N GLU A 14 26.66 7.08 -9.10
CA GLU A 14 25.97 6.73 -10.35
C GLU A 14 25.76 5.22 -10.48
N ILE A 15 26.79 4.41 -10.24
CA ILE A 15 26.70 2.94 -10.31
C ILE A 15 25.73 2.40 -9.26
N LEU A 16 25.90 2.82 -8.00
CA LEU A 16 25.06 2.37 -6.89
C LEU A 16 23.61 2.79 -7.09
N SER A 17 23.31 3.96 -7.66
CA SER A 17 21.93 4.40 -7.89
C SER A 17 21.13 3.50 -8.83
N ARG A 18 21.77 2.63 -9.62
CA ARG A 18 21.11 1.70 -10.55
C ARG A 18 20.83 0.32 -9.91
N VAL A 19 21.40 0.05 -8.74
CA VAL A 19 21.25 -1.22 -8.03
C VAL A 19 19.91 -1.25 -7.29
N PRO A 20 19.20 -2.40 -7.22
CA PRO A 20 17.97 -2.51 -6.44
C PRO A 20 18.16 -2.09 -4.98
N ALA A 21 17.21 -1.33 -4.43
CA ALA A 21 17.26 -0.78 -3.08
C ALA A 21 17.54 -1.84 -2.00
N LYS A 22 16.94 -3.03 -2.11
CA LYS A 22 17.14 -4.12 -1.14
C LYS A 22 18.58 -4.62 -1.12
N SER A 23 19.16 -4.86 -2.29
CA SER A 23 20.57 -5.25 -2.41
C SER A 23 21.50 -4.15 -1.89
N LEU A 24 21.22 -2.88 -2.20
CA LEU A 24 21.95 -1.75 -1.62
C LEU A 24 21.88 -1.74 -0.10
N TRP A 25 20.70 -1.97 0.47
CA TRP A 25 20.53 -1.98 1.90
C TRP A 25 21.34 -3.08 2.58
N GLU A 26 21.50 -4.25 1.97
CA GLU A 26 22.40 -5.31 2.46
C GLU A 26 23.87 -4.86 2.45
N LEU A 27 24.27 -4.08 1.43
CA LEU A 27 25.61 -3.52 1.31
C LEU A 27 25.91 -2.40 2.31
N ARG A 28 24.93 -1.92 3.10
CA ARG A 28 25.15 -0.85 4.09
C ARG A 28 26.24 -1.18 5.13
N ALA A 29 26.47 -2.47 5.37
CA ALA A 29 27.45 -2.96 6.35
C ALA A 29 28.89 -3.01 5.81
N THR A 30 29.11 -2.81 4.51
CA THR A 30 30.45 -2.95 3.90
C THR A 30 31.39 -1.81 4.30
N CYS A 31 30.94 -0.56 4.25
CA CYS A 31 31.72 0.60 4.65
C CYS A 31 30.87 1.79 5.09
N LYS A 32 31.47 2.68 5.89
CA LYS A 32 30.81 3.90 6.42
C LYS A 32 30.37 4.85 5.30
N ARG A 33 31.11 4.90 4.20
CA ARG A 33 30.81 5.75 3.04
C ARG A 33 29.50 5.33 2.38
N TRP A 34 29.30 4.04 2.13
CA TRP A 34 28.03 3.53 1.59
C TRP A 34 26.91 3.66 2.61
N TYR A 35 27.16 3.37 3.89
CA TYR A 35 26.16 3.59 4.93
C TYR A 35 25.62 5.03 4.94
N ALA A 36 26.49 6.03 4.77
CA ALA A 36 26.08 7.44 4.69
C ALA A 36 25.35 7.75 3.38
N LEU A 37 25.87 7.27 2.24
CA LEU A 37 25.28 7.50 0.92
C LEU A 37 23.86 6.94 0.80
N LEU A 38 23.60 5.74 1.32
CA LEU A 38 22.29 5.09 1.26
C LEU A 38 21.20 5.80 2.09
N ARG A 39 21.59 6.75 2.94
CA ARG A 39 20.70 7.59 3.74
C ARG A 39 20.63 9.04 3.25
N ASP A 40 21.41 9.37 2.22
CA ASP A 40 21.39 10.70 1.61
C ASP A 40 20.09 10.87 0.79
N PRO A 41 19.26 11.89 1.06
CA PRO A 41 17.98 12.06 0.36
C PRO A 41 18.10 12.19 -1.15
N TRP A 42 19.18 12.81 -1.64
CA TRP A 42 19.43 12.98 -3.07
C TRP A 42 19.77 11.64 -3.73
N PHE A 43 20.60 10.82 -3.07
CA PHE A 43 20.89 9.46 -3.53
C PHE A 43 19.64 8.58 -3.52
N VAL A 44 18.82 8.64 -2.46
CA VAL A 44 17.57 7.87 -2.38
C VAL A 44 16.63 8.21 -3.54
N GLU A 45 16.44 9.50 -3.81
CA GLU A 45 15.61 9.96 -4.93
C GLU A 45 16.18 9.55 -6.29
N LYS A 46 17.51 9.63 -6.44
CA LYS A 46 18.21 9.14 -7.63
C LYS A 46 18.03 7.63 -7.82
N ASN A 47 18.14 6.85 -6.75
CA ASN A 47 17.94 5.40 -6.79
C ASN A 47 16.50 5.02 -7.14
N LYS A 48 15.50 5.76 -6.66
CA LYS A 48 14.11 5.54 -7.07
C LYS A 48 13.90 5.73 -8.57
N LYS A 49 14.55 6.75 -9.16
CA LYS A 49 14.42 7.07 -10.59
C LYS A 49 15.21 6.13 -11.50
N MET A 50 16.38 5.68 -11.05
CA MET A 50 17.34 4.96 -11.89
C MET A 50 17.50 3.47 -11.53
N GLY A 51 17.05 3.08 -10.35
CA GLY A 51 17.21 1.74 -9.81
C GLY A 51 16.39 0.73 -10.60
N LYS A 52 16.95 -0.46 -10.79
CA LYS A 52 16.16 -1.58 -11.31
C LYS A 52 15.02 -1.89 -10.33
N ALA A 53 13.78 -1.69 -10.76
CA ALA A 53 12.59 -2.03 -10.00
C ALA A 53 12.48 -3.57 -9.88
N VAL A 54 12.86 -4.10 -8.73
CA VAL A 54 12.60 -5.49 -8.34
C VAL A 54 11.43 -5.47 -7.38
N ARG A 55 10.27 -5.96 -7.84
CA ARG A 55 9.05 -5.98 -7.03
C ARG A 55 9.07 -7.10 -6.01
N GLU A 56 8.46 -6.83 -4.87
CA GLU A 56 8.15 -7.81 -3.85
C GLU A 56 6.65 -7.87 -3.63
N SER A 57 6.17 -9.02 -3.19
CA SER A 57 4.75 -9.27 -2.99
C SER A 57 4.45 -9.65 -1.55
N MET A 58 3.29 -9.20 -1.07
CA MET A 58 2.79 -9.49 0.27
C MET A 58 1.34 -9.96 0.22
N LEU A 59 1.00 -10.82 1.17
CA LEU A 59 -0.35 -11.23 1.47
C LEU A 59 -0.70 -10.79 2.90
N LEU A 60 -1.73 -9.95 3.04
CA LEU A 60 -2.46 -9.81 4.29
C LEU A 60 -3.61 -10.82 4.26
N SER A 61 -3.51 -11.85 5.11
CA SER A 61 -4.57 -12.84 5.33
C SER A 61 -4.68 -13.08 6.83
N ASN A 62 -5.89 -13.18 7.35
CA ASN A 62 -6.13 -13.59 8.74
C ASN A 62 -5.38 -12.74 9.76
N LEU A 63 -5.34 -11.43 9.49
CA LEU A 63 -4.64 -10.42 10.26
C LEU A 63 -3.11 -10.59 10.32
N ARG A 64 -2.54 -11.37 9.41
CA ARG A 64 -1.12 -11.67 9.31
C ARG A 64 -0.60 -11.22 7.95
N VAL A 65 0.53 -10.52 7.98
CA VAL A 65 1.28 -10.16 6.78
C VAL A 65 2.34 -11.24 6.53
N SER A 66 2.35 -11.79 5.32
CA SER A 66 3.31 -12.79 4.86
C SER A 66 3.95 -12.33 3.55
N SER A 67 5.22 -12.69 3.33
CA SER A 67 5.89 -12.40 2.06
C SER A 67 5.61 -13.51 1.05
N ILE A 68 5.39 -13.13 -0.20
CA ILE A 68 5.25 -14.07 -1.31
C ILE A 68 6.58 -14.09 -2.07
N ALA A 69 7.11 -15.29 -2.29
CA ALA A 69 8.31 -15.48 -3.10
C ALA A 69 8.01 -15.28 -4.59
N GLY A 70 8.88 -14.53 -5.26
CA GLY A 70 8.79 -14.27 -6.70
C GLY A 70 7.98 -13.03 -7.05
N ASP A 71 8.06 -12.64 -8.33
CA ASP A 71 7.26 -11.54 -8.89
C ASP A 71 5.93 -12.09 -9.41
N LEU A 72 4.82 -11.65 -8.79
CA LEU A 72 3.48 -12.07 -9.18
C LEU A 72 3.07 -11.55 -10.57
N HIS A 73 3.66 -10.46 -11.06
CA HIS A 73 3.42 -9.96 -12.42
C HIS A 73 4.12 -10.80 -13.50
N GLY A 74 4.97 -11.77 -13.15
CA GLY A 74 5.75 -12.58 -14.09
C GLY A 74 5.47 -14.08 -14.05
N LEU A 75 4.50 -14.53 -13.25
CA LEU A 75 4.24 -15.96 -13.02
C LEU A 75 3.91 -16.74 -14.30
N TYR A 76 3.39 -16.06 -15.33
CA TYR A 76 2.99 -16.72 -16.57
C TYR A 76 4.14 -16.88 -17.59
N ASN A 77 5.22 -16.11 -17.46
CA ASN A 77 6.27 -16.05 -18.49
C ASN A 77 7.28 -17.21 -18.46
N ASN A 78 7.26 -18.07 -17.45
CA ASN A 78 8.39 -18.98 -17.19
C ASN A 78 8.18 -20.44 -17.61
N GLY A 79 7.02 -20.82 -18.18
CA GLY A 79 6.74 -22.22 -18.58
C GLY A 79 6.77 -23.24 -17.42
N VAL A 80 7.00 -22.78 -16.20
CA VAL A 80 6.92 -23.53 -14.95
C VAL A 80 5.49 -23.41 -14.45
N GLU A 81 4.97 -24.51 -13.93
CA GLU A 81 3.66 -24.53 -13.32
C GLU A 81 3.58 -23.46 -12.21
N PRO A 82 2.71 -22.43 -12.31
CA PRO A 82 2.71 -21.35 -11.35
C PRO A 82 2.22 -21.87 -10.00
N SER A 83 3.05 -21.65 -8.97
CA SER A 83 2.78 -21.94 -7.56
C SER A 83 3.26 -20.77 -6.72
N ILE A 84 2.44 -20.31 -5.77
CA ILE A 84 2.81 -19.23 -4.86
C ILE A 84 3.37 -19.83 -3.59
N MET A 85 4.65 -19.57 -3.30
CA MET A 85 5.21 -19.86 -1.98
C MET A 85 5.02 -18.64 -1.08
N VAL A 86 4.08 -18.75 -0.15
CA VAL A 86 3.96 -17.80 0.95
C VAL A 86 5.02 -18.16 1.99
N THR A 87 6.06 -17.34 2.07
CA THR A 87 7.14 -17.47 3.04
C THR A 87 6.73 -16.85 4.39
N GLY A 88 7.36 -17.35 5.46
CA GLY A 88 6.99 -17.04 6.85
C GLY A 88 7.06 -15.56 7.25
N LYS A 89 6.68 -15.30 8.52
CA LYS A 89 6.53 -13.97 9.13
C LYS A 89 7.70 -13.04 8.82
N LEU A 90 7.35 -11.79 8.56
CA LEU A 90 8.33 -10.80 8.15
C LEU A 90 9.24 -10.37 9.31
N GLY A 91 10.55 -10.60 9.13
CA GLY A 91 11.57 -10.57 10.20
C GLY A 91 11.75 -9.27 10.99
N SER A 92 11.13 -8.15 10.58
CA SER A 92 11.21 -6.87 11.28
C SER A 92 10.07 -6.63 12.29
N LEU A 93 8.98 -7.40 12.22
CA LEU A 93 7.82 -7.28 13.11
C LEU A 93 7.85 -8.29 14.28
N GLU A 94 8.96 -9.03 14.39
CA GLU A 94 9.13 -10.21 15.25
C GLU A 94 9.02 -9.93 16.76
N ASP A 95 9.18 -8.67 17.20
CA ASP A 95 9.03 -8.31 18.62
C ASP A 95 7.58 -8.41 19.15
N SER A 96 6.61 -8.76 18.29
CA SER A 96 5.23 -8.94 18.72
C SER A 96 4.61 -10.18 18.07
N LYS A 97 4.56 -11.26 18.83
CA LYS A 97 3.74 -12.43 18.46
C LYS A 97 2.23 -12.09 18.38
N ASP A 98 1.85 -10.85 18.73
CA ASP A 98 0.47 -10.38 18.89
C ASP A 98 0.02 -9.23 17.96
N LEU A 99 0.88 -8.67 17.09
CA LEU A 99 0.42 -7.63 16.14
C LEU A 99 -0.45 -8.25 15.05
N LYS A 100 -1.76 -8.02 15.18
CA LYS A 100 -2.79 -8.41 14.21
C LYS A 100 -3.16 -7.19 13.37
N PHE A 101 -2.80 -7.19 12.09
CA PHE A 101 -3.09 -6.07 11.18
C PHE A 101 -4.47 -6.22 10.57
N SER A 102 -5.26 -5.16 10.58
CA SER A 102 -6.53 -5.14 9.83
C SER A 102 -6.33 -4.62 8.41
N HIS A 103 -5.36 -3.74 8.18
CA HIS A 103 -5.09 -3.15 6.87
C HIS A 103 -3.60 -2.86 6.67
N ILE A 104 -3.18 -2.85 5.41
CA ILE A 104 -1.85 -2.45 4.97
C ILE A 104 -1.95 -1.69 3.64
N PHE A 105 -1.27 -0.55 3.56
CA PHE A 105 -1.18 0.27 2.36
C PHE A 105 0.29 0.48 2.04
N HIS A 106 0.63 0.61 0.76
CA HIS A 106 1.99 0.99 0.39
C HIS A 106 2.00 2.31 -0.38
N CYS A 107 3.08 3.06 -0.22
CA CYS A 107 3.39 4.27 -0.97
C CYS A 107 4.91 4.39 -1.06
N ASP A 108 5.49 4.35 -2.27
CA ASP A 108 6.94 4.41 -2.48
C ASP A 108 7.77 3.41 -1.65
N GLY A 109 7.23 2.20 -1.47
CA GLY A 109 7.87 1.15 -0.66
C GLY A 109 7.81 1.38 0.85
N LEU A 110 7.16 2.44 1.34
CA LEU A 110 6.74 2.57 2.73
C LEU A 110 5.37 1.92 2.91
N MET A 111 5.20 1.21 4.03
CA MET A 111 3.95 0.59 4.43
C MET A 111 3.29 1.42 5.54
N LEU A 112 2.00 1.67 5.42
CA LEU A 112 1.16 2.11 6.53
C LEU A 112 0.33 0.93 6.99
N CYS A 113 0.48 0.55 8.26
CA CYS A 113 -0.24 -0.56 8.85
C CYS A 113 -0.99 -0.08 10.08
N TYR A 114 -2.22 -0.56 10.26
CA TYR A 114 -2.92 -0.43 11.54
C TYR A 114 -3.55 -1.73 11.98
N THR A 115 -3.63 -1.88 13.29
CA THR A 115 -4.02 -3.13 13.94
C THR A 115 -5.53 -3.26 14.06
N LYS A 116 -5.98 -4.51 14.23
CA LYS A 116 -7.38 -4.82 14.51
C LYS A 116 -7.92 -3.93 15.64
N GLY A 117 -9.06 -3.30 15.37
CA GLY A 117 -9.71 -2.38 16.30
C GLY A 117 -9.03 -1.01 16.40
N ASN A 118 -8.19 -0.66 15.42
CA ASN A 118 -7.48 0.61 15.30
C ASN A 118 -6.63 0.94 16.53
N THR A 119 -6.06 -0.06 17.20
CA THR A 119 -5.35 0.16 18.48
C THR A 119 -3.93 0.71 18.31
N ARG A 120 -3.36 0.60 17.11
CA ARG A 120 -2.01 1.08 16.76
C ARG A 120 -1.97 1.43 15.28
N LEU A 121 -1.31 2.55 14.96
CA LEU A 121 -0.92 2.96 13.62
C LEU A 121 0.61 2.99 13.52
N LEU A 122 1.18 2.41 12.47
CA LEU A 122 2.62 2.43 12.25
C LEU A 122 2.99 2.59 10.77
N VAL A 123 4.06 3.32 10.53
CA VAL A 123 4.76 3.34 9.24
C VAL A 123 5.93 2.38 9.33
N TRP A 124 6.11 1.57 8.31
CA TRP A 124 7.15 0.56 8.27
C TRP A 124 7.77 0.48 6.88
N ASN A 125 9.10 0.44 6.82
CA ASN A 125 9.84 0.22 5.58
C ASN A 125 10.36 -1.24 5.56
N PRO A 126 9.82 -2.11 4.69
CA PRO A 126 10.27 -3.50 4.57
C PRO A 126 11.73 -3.66 4.14
N CYS A 127 12.21 -2.74 3.29
CA CYS A 127 13.58 -2.75 2.80
C CYS A 127 14.55 -2.46 3.95
N THR A 128 14.30 -1.37 4.69
CA THR A 128 15.23 -0.91 5.71
C THR A 128 15.06 -1.61 7.06
N GLY A 129 13.87 -2.16 7.32
CA GLY A 129 13.44 -2.66 8.63
C GLY A 129 13.10 -1.55 9.61
N GLU A 130 13.07 -0.28 9.18
CA GLU A 130 12.69 0.84 10.04
C GLU A 130 11.17 0.84 10.28
N THR A 131 10.77 1.04 11.53
CA THR A 131 9.37 1.15 11.97
C THR A 131 9.18 2.42 12.79
N MET A 132 8.03 3.08 12.66
CA MET A 132 7.63 4.24 13.45
C MET A 132 6.17 4.14 13.84
N ASN A 133 5.89 4.14 15.14
CA ASN A 133 4.53 4.23 15.65
C ASN A 133 4.04 5.69 15.52
N ILE A 134 2.80 5.85 15.11
CA ILE A 134 2.14 7.14 14.96
C ILE A 134 1.06 7.22 16.01
N GLU A 135 1.22 8.12 16.99
CA GLU A 135 0.17 8.37 17.98
C GLU A 135 -0.87 9.32 17.39
N PRO A 136 -2.18 9.05 17.57
CA PRO A 136 -3.23 9.94 17.09
C PRO A 136 -3.19 11.25 17.89
N ARG A 137 -3.66 12.34 17.30
CA ARG A 137 -3.71 13.64 17.99
C ARG A 137 -4.60 13.62 19.23
N THR A 138 -5.66 12.81 19.21
CA THR A 138 -6.67 12.69 20.27
C THR A 138 -6.66 11.29 20.87
N ARG A 139 -7.35 10.34 20.23
CA ARG A 139 -7.40 8.92 20.55
C ARG A 139 -7.71 8.15 19.28
N TYR A 140 -7.43 6.85 19.30
CA TYR A 140 -7.87 5.96 18.24
C TYR A 140 -9.38 5.73 18.33
N GLU A 141 -10.04 5.75 17.17
CA GLU A 141 -11.46 5.46 17.03
C GLU A 141 -11.68 4.28 16.07
N ARG A 142 -12.75 3.53 16.30
CA ARG A 142 -13.03 2.30 15.53
C ARG A 142 -13.36 2.57 14.06
N ASN A 143 -13.88 3.76 13.76
CA ASN A 143 -14.23 4.26 12.43
C ASN A 143 -13.07 5.03 11.76
N ASP A 144 -11.90 5.13 12.40
CA ASP A 144 -10.72 5.73 11.77
C ASP A 144 -10.35 4.96 10.51
N THR A 145 -10.22 5.71 9.42
CA THR A 145 -9.64 5.23 8.16
C THR A 145 -8.39 6.06 7.86
N TYR A 146 -7.40 5.41 7.23
CA TYR A 146 -6.11 6.03 6.98
C TYR A 146 -5.67 5.84 5.53
N ALA A 147 -4.90 6.81 5.04
CA ALA A 147 -4.22 6.72 3.75
C ALA A 147 -2.79 7.27 3.87
N LEU A 148 -1.87 6.72 3.07
CA LEU A 148 -0.48 7.16 2.99
C LEU A 148 -0.20 7.75 1.61
N GLY A 149 0.36 8.94 1.56
CA GLY A 149 0.73 9.61 0.33
C GLY A 149 1.88 10.59 0.53
N TYR A 150 2.14 11.42 -0.47
CA TYR A 150 3.14 12.47 -0.38
C TYR A 150 2.78 13.67 -1.24
N SER A 151 3.33 14.83 -0.88
CA SER A 151 3.46 15.97 -1.76
C SER A 151 4.91 16.16 -2.16
N THR A 152 5.17 16.50 -3.42
CA THR A 152 6.52 16.77 -3.90
C THR A 152 6.85 18.25 -3.72
N SER A 153 7.98 18.54 -3.09
CA SER A 153 8.57 19.89 -3.07
C SER A 153 9.87 19.89 -3.87
N SER A 154 10.12 20.97 -4.62
CA SER A 154 11.33 21.12 -5.43
C SER A 154 12.62 21.23 -4.60
N SER A 155 12.52 21.48 -3.29
CA SER A 155 13.68 21.68 -2.40
C SER A 155 13.96 20.50 -1.45
N SER A 156 13.00 19.60 -1.20
CA SER A 156 13.13 18.54 -0.20
C SER A 156 12.67 17.14 -0.65
N GLY A 157 12.30 16.96 -1.91
CA GLY A 157 11.78 15.68 -2.42
C GLY A 157 10.35 15.41 -1.91
N HIS A 158 10.03 14.13 -1.66
CA HIS A 158 8.72 13.73 -1.16
C HIS A 158 8.55 14.07 0.33
N SER A 159 7.55 14.89 0.66
CA SER A 159 7.05 15.03 2.04
C SER A 159 5.90 14.05 2.24
N TYR A 160 6.18 12.94 2.94
CA TYR A 160 5.21 11.91 3.24
C TYR A 160 4.19 12.36 4.28
N LYS A 161 2.94 12.04 4.01
CA LYS A 161 1.79 12.43 4.82
C LYS A 161 0.87 11.25 5.04
N ILE A 162 0.25 11.20 6.21
CA ILE A 162 -0.85 10.27 6.51
C ILE A 162 -2.11 11.10 6.64
N LEU A 163 -3.11 10.75 5.85
CA LEU A 163 -4.47 11.22 6.05
C LEU A 163 -5.13 10.28 7.06
N ARG A 164 -5.78 10.85 8.08
CA ARG A 164 -6.75 10.17 8.94
C ARG A 164 -8.09 10.83 8.71
N TYR A 165 -9.14 10.04 8.51
CA TYR A 165 -10.49 10.54 8.36
C TYR A 165 -11.50 9.59 9.00
N TRP A 166 -12.60 10.14 9.47
CA TRP A 166 -13.68 9.40 10.13
C TRP A 166 -15.01 10.11 9.92
N TYR A 167 -16.08 9.37 10.24
CA TYR A 167 -17.45 9.82 10.05
C TYR A 167 -18.22 9.66 11.35
N TYR A 168 -19.02 10.65 11.71
CA TYR A 168 -19.93 10.57 12.85
C TYR A 168 -21.26 11.25 12.54
N GLU A 169 -22.31 10.79 13.20
CA GLU A 169 -23.62 11.44 13.18
C GLU A 169 -23.63 12.54 14.24
N ASN A 170 -23.95 13.78 13.83
CA ASN A 170 -24.06 14.90 14.75
C ASN A 170 -25.42 14.90 15.49
N ASP A 171 -25.62 15.86 16.40
CA ASP A 171 -26.87 15.98 17.17
C ASP A 171 -28.12 16.23 16.27
N GLN A 172 -27.91 16.71 15.04
CA GLN A 172 -28.93 16.96 14.03
C GLN A 172 -29.22 15.74 13.15
N LYS A 173 -28.59 14.57 13.42
CA LYS A 173 -28.67 13.35 12.61
C LYS A 173 -28.09 13.48 11.21
N GLU A 174 -27.13 14.38 11.03
CA GLU A 174 -26.40 14.54 9.80
C GLU A 174 -25.04 13.84 9.92
N TRP A 175 -24.64 13.12 8.88
CA TRP A 175 -23.32 12.51 8.80
C TRP A 175 -22.27 13.56 8.44
N ILE A 176 -21.32 13.75 9.35
CA ILE A 176 -20.19 14.67 9.19
C ILE A 176 -18.92 13.86 8.96
N ALA A 177 -18.13 14.28 7.96
CA ALA A 177 -16.78 13.79 7.77
C ALA A 177 -15.78 14.78 8.38
N GLU A 178 -14.84 14.25 9.15
CA GLU A 178 -13.68 14.99 9.63
C GLU A 178 -12.39 14.34 9.15
N SER A 179 -11.36 15.16 8.97
CA SER A 179 -10.04 14.66 8.62
C SER A 179 -8.90 15.46 9.24
N GLU A 180 -7.79 14.78 9.45
CA GLU A 180 -6.53 15.37 9.88
C GLU A 180 -5.36 14.77 9.10
N ILE A 181 -4.29 15.56 9.00
CA ILE A 181 -3.08 15.18 8.26
C ILE A 181 -1.92 15.14 9.24
N TYR A 182 -1.20 14.03 9.21
CA TYR A 182 0.08 13.87 9.86
C TYR A 182 1.20 14.01 8.83
N GLU A 183 2.21 14.82 9.14
CA GLU A 183 3.39 14.96 8.30
C GLU A 183 4.59 14.26 8.95
N LEU A 184 5.20 13.32 8.23
CA LEU A 184 6.29 12.48 8.77
C LEU A 184 7.55 13.28 9.09
N SER A 185 7.82 14.34 8.33
CA SER A 185 9.03 15.16 8.49
C SER A 185 9.00 16.01 9.78
N SER A 186 7.82 16.52 10.14
CA SER A 186 7.62 17.34 11.34
C SER A 186 7.19 16.51 12.56
N ASP A 187 6.74 15.28 12.33
CA ASP A 187 6.17 14.39 13.34
C ASP A 187 5.07 15.13 14.12
N SER A 188 4.07 15.60 13.37
CA SER A 188 2.97 16.40 13.90
C SER A 188 1.68 16.23 13.10
N TRP A 189 0.56 16.29 13.83
CA TRP A 189 -0.79 16.33 13.27
C TRP A 189 -1.28 17.77 13.13
N ARG A 190 -2.13 18.00 12.13
CA ARG A 190 -2.96 19.19 12.02
C ARG A 190 -4.32 18.86 11.46
N VAL A 191 -5.32 19.65 11.84
CA VAL A 191 -6.67 19.57 11.26
C VAL A 191 -6.59 19.82 9.76
N ASN A 192 -7.29 19.01 8.97
CA ASN A 192 -7.64 19.37 7.61
C ASN A 192 -9.01 20.05 7.66
N LEU A 193 -9.05 21.31 7.25
CA LEU A 193 -10.26 22.15 7.31
C LEU A 193 -11.18 21.94 6.10
N ASP A 194 -10.78 21.12 5.13
CA ASP A 194 -11.64 20.76 4.02
C ASP A 194 -12.70 19.77 4.51
N SER A 195 -13.87 20.32 4.85
CA SER A 195 -15.08 19.54 5.11
C SER A 195 -15.67 19.09 3.77
N PHE A 196 -15.80 17.79 3.58
CA PHE A 196 -16.55 17.23 2.46
C PHE A 196 -17.83 16.58 2.99
N THR A 197 -18.88 16.58 2.18
CA THR A 197 -20.15 15.95 2.53
C THR A 197 -19.98 14.43 2.57
N CYS A 198 -20.45 13.80 3.65
CA CYS A 198 -20.48 12.36 3.80
C CYS A 198 -21.82 11.81 3.28
N ASP A 199 -22.09 11.96 1.99
CA ASP A 199 -23.27 11.34 1.35
C ASP A 199 -22.98 9.92 0.85
N TYR A 200 -21.86 9.31 1.24
CA TYR A 200 -21.38 8.05 0.70
C TYR A 200 -20.77 7.10 1.74
N THR A 201 -20.76 5.81 1.41
CA THR A 201 -20.06 4.74 2.14
C THR A 201 -18.85 4.27 1.34
N LEU A 202 -17.84 3.71 2.02
CA LEU A 202 -16.65 3.17 1.37
C LEU A 202 -16.91 1.75 0.89
N SER A 203 -16.66 1.48 -0.39
CA SER A 203 -16.90 0.17 -1.02
C SER A 203 -15.68 -0.76 -0.92
N CYS A 204 -14.47 -0.21 -1.07
CA CYS A 204 -13.23 -0.99 -1.04
C CYS A 204 -12.09 -0.26 -0.31
N GLU A 205 -11.01 -1.00 -0.02
CA GLU A 205 -9.77 -0.41 0.46
C GLU A 205 -9.17 0.50 -0.62
N GLY A 206 -8.65 1.65 -0.21
CA GLY A 206 -8.00 2.58 -1.13
C GLY A 206 -6.56 2.20 -1.44
N ILE A 207 -6.02 2.76 -2.52
CA ILE A 207 -4.65 2.53 -3.00
C ILE A 207 -3.96 3.85 -3.31
N THR A 208 -2.63 3.87 -3.31
CA THR A 208 -1.86 5.09 -3.60
C THR A 208 -1.15 4.96 -4.93
N VAL A 209 -1.35 5.95 -5.81
CA VAL A 209 -0.69 6.06 -7.11
C VAL A 209 -0.09 7.46 -7.23
N LYS A 210 1.22 7.52 -7.49
CA LYS A 210 1.97 8.78 -7.65
C LYS A 210 1.73 9.78 -6.51
N GLY A 211 1.73 9.27 -5.28
CA GLY A 211 1.60 10.06 -4.05
C GLY A 211 0.17 10.43 -3.66
N ASN A 212 -0.83 10.19 -4.53
CA ASN A 212 -2.23 10.46 -4.25
C ASN A 212 -3.01 9.19 -3.94
N HIS A 213 -4.00 9.29 -3.06
CA HIS A 213 -4.80 8.15 -2.64
C HIS A 213 -6.10 8.07 -3.43
N TYR A 214 -6.49 6.86 -3.83
CA TYR A 214 -7.66 6.57 -4.64
C TYR A 214 -8.49 5.50 -3.95
N LEU A 215 -9.80 5.68 -3.89
CA LEU A 215 -10.71 4.74 -3.26
C LEU A 215 -12.08 4.75 -3.97
N VAL A 216 -12.85 3.68 -3.83
CA VAL A 216 -14.21 3.62 -4.38
C VAL A 216 -15.22 3.86 -3.28
N ALA A 217 -16.15 4.77 -3.55
CA ALA A 217 -17.25 5.12 -2.69
C ALA A 217 -18.59 4.84 -3.38
N GLU A 218 -19.63 4.59 -2.59
CA GLU A 218 -21.01 4.42 -3.05
C GLU A 218 -21.94 5.44 -2.41
N ASN A 219 -22.91 5.94 -3.17
CA ASN A 219 -24.03 6.71 -2.63
C ASN A 219 -25.34 6.27 -3.29
N GLU A 220 -26.48 6.65 -2.71
CA GLU A 220 -27.81 6.25 -3.19
C GLU A 220 -28.06 6.63 -4.66
N GLU A 221 -27.44 7.69 -5.16
CA GLU A 221 -27.68 8.23 -6.50
C GLU A 221 -26.83 7.58 -7.61
N THR A 222 -25.58 7.22 -7.33
CA THR A 222 -24.61 6.83 -8.38
C THR A 222 -24.06 5.42 -8.24
N VAL A 223 -24.43 4.71 -7.18
CA VAL A 223 -23.98 3.37 -6.81
C VAL A 223 -22.47 3.26 -6.62
N PHE A 224 -21.61 3.59 -7.58
CA PHE A 224 -20.16 3.67 -7.36
C PHE A 224 -19.53 4.86 -8.06
N PHE A 225 -18.57 5.49 -7.40
CA PHE A 225 -17.68 6.50 -7.99
C PHE A 225 -16.28 6.41 -7.41
N LEU A 226 -15.31 6.93 -8.17
CA LEU A 226 -13.93 7.00 -7.71
C LEU A 226 -13.74 8.30 -6.92
N MET A 227 -13.04 8.21 -5.81
CA MET A 227 -12.54 9.37 -5.08
C MET A 227 -11.03 9.39 -5.08
N LYS A 228 -10.47 10.58 -5.25
CA LYS A 228 -9.05 10.87 -5.10
C LYS A 228 -8.88 11.81 -3.93
N PHE A 229 -7.99 11.48 -2.99
CA PHE A 229 -7.42 12.47 -2.09
C PHE A 229 -6.08 12.94 -2.65
N ASP A 230 -6.02 14.22 -3.01
CA ASP A 230 -4.82 14.85 -3.55
C ASP A 230 -3.95 15.36 -2.40
N PHE A 231 -2.78 14.77 -2.16
CA PHE A 231 -1.90 15.15 -1.04
C PHE A 231 -1.15 16.47 -1.26
N THR A 232 -1.17 17.00 -2.48
CA THR A 232 -0.56 18.28 -2.83
C THR A 232 -1.50 19.44 -2.48
N THR A 233 -2.76 19.32 -2.85
CA THR A 233 -3.81 20.32 -2.57
C THR A 233 -4.57 20.05 -1.27
N GLU A 234 -4.48 18.83 -0.75
CA GLU A 234 -5.10 18.30 0.46
C GLU A 234 -6.62 18.26 0.42
N ARG A 235 -7.16 17.94 -0.76
CA ARG A 235 -8.60 17.93 -1.06
C ARG A 235 -9.06 16.60 -1.62
N PHE A 236 -10.33 16.31 -1.37
CA PHE A 236 -11.03 15.23 -2.05
C PHE A 236 -11.54 15.69 -3.41
N VAL A 237 -11.41 14.81 -4.39
CA VAL A 237 -11.88 15.02 -5.77
C VAL A 237 -12.67 13.79 -6.19
N ARG A 238 -13.90 14.01 -6.67
CA ARG A 238 -14.73 12.96 -7.26
C ARG A 238 -14.36 12.77 -8.72
N LEU A 239 -14.18 11.52 -9.12
CA LEU A 239 -13.74 11.11 -10.46
C LEU A 239 -14.69 10.04 -11.01
N PRO A 240 -14.85 9.95 -12.34
CA PRO A 240 -15.71 8.95 -12.96
C PRO A 240 -15.06 7.56 -12.94
N LEU A 241 -15.89 6.53 -12.81
CA LEU A 241 -15.53 5.14 -13.10
C LEU A 241 -15.79 4.83 -14.58
N PRO A 242 -15.17 3.79 -15.15
CA PRO A 242 -15.35 3.43 -16.56
C PRO A 242 -16.64 2.65 -16.83
N PHE A 243 -17.47 2.46 -15.81
CA PHE A 243 -18.74 1.77 -15.86
C PHE A 243 -19.76 2.50 -14.99
N GLN A 244 -21.03 2.29 -15.29
CA GLN A 244 -22.13 2.61 -14.39
C GLN A 244 -22.55 1.31 -13.70
N SER A 245 -22.74 1.36 -12.39
CA SER A 245 -23.41 0.28 -11.67
C SER A 245 -24.80 0.74 -11.27
N PHE A 246 -25.72 -0.21 -11.22
CA PHE A 246 -27.13 0.03 -10.86
C PHE A 246 -27.54 -0.79 -9.63
N ASN A 247 -26.63 -1.59 -9.08
CA ASN A 247 -26.90 -2.41 -7.90
C ASN A 247 -25.61 -2.68 -7.12
N SER A 248 -25.49 -2.16 -5.90
CA SER A 248 -24.34 -2.39 -5.03
C SER A 248 -24.35 -3.78 -4.37
N GLU A 249 -25.52 -4.39 -4.14
CA GLU A 249 -25.64 -5.62 -3.34
C GLU A 249 -24.95 -6.84 -3.97
N ASN A 250 -24.90 -6.90 -5.31
CA ASN A 250 -24.34 -8.01 -6.09
C ASN A 250 -23.10 -7.60 -6.90
N THR A 251 -22.53 -6.44 -6.60
CA THR A 251 -21.38 -5.91 -7.34
C THR A 251 -20.19 -5.77 -6.41
N VAL A 252 -19.05 -6.26 -6.87
CA VAL A 252 -17.78 -6.11 -6.18
C VAL A 252 -16.87 -5.22 -7.00
N VAL A 253 -16.30 -4.21 -6.35
CA VAL A 253 -15.33 -3.30 -6.96
C VAL A 253 -14.04 -3.34 -6.16
N ALA A 254 -12.92 -3.47 -6.84
CA ALA A 254 -11.59 -3.41 -6.23
C ALA A 254 -10.65 -2.53 -7.06
N LEU A 255 -9.66 -1.93 -6.40
CA LEU A 255 -8.60 -1.15 -7.06
C LEU A 255 -7.27 -1.90 -6.99
N SER A 256 -6.43 -1.68 -8.00
CA SER A 256 -5.04 -2.14 -8.03
C SER A 256 -4.17 -1.20 -8.84
N VAL A 257 -2.84 -1.30 -8.70
CA VAL A 257 -1.87 -0.49 -9.45
C VAL A 257 -1.18 -1.34 -10.50
N VAL A 258 -1.07 -0.82 -11.72
CA VAL A 258 -0.32 -1.46 -12.81
C VAL A 258 1.01 -0.72 -12.97
N LYS A 259 2.11 -1.44 -12.72
CA LYS A 259 3.50 -0.98 -12.88
C LYS A 259 3.83 0.33 -12.14
N ASP A 260 3.17 0.60 -11.01
CA ASP A 260 3.34 1.83 -10.18
C ASP A 260 2.94 3.15 -10.89
N GLU A 261 2.35 3.08 -12.09
CA GLU A 261 2.07 4.24 -12.94
C GLU A 261 0.59 4.45 -13.24
N LYS A 262 -0.17 3.35 -13.37
CA LYS A 262 -1.57 3.38 -13.79
C LYS A 262 -2.46 2.79 -12.71
N LEU A 263 -3.70 3.29 -12.66
CA LEU A 263 -4.75 2.73 -11.83
C LEU A 263 -5.49 1.66 -12.64
N SER A 264 -5.89 0.58 -11.97
CA SER A 264 -6.81 -0.41 -12.51
C SER A 264 -7.99 -0.59 -11.56
N VAL A 265 -9.15 -0.85 -12.15
CA VAL A 265 -10.37 -1.16 -11.41
C VAL A 265 -10.95 -2.46 -11.91
N LEU A 266 -11.31 -3.31 -10.96
CA LEU A 266 -12.08 -4.52 -11.18
C LEU A 266 -13.52 -4.24 -10.85
N HIS A 267 -14.43 -4.72 -11.70
CA HIS A 267 -15.86 -4.78 -11.40
C HIS A 267 -16.38 -6.18 -11.70
N GLN A 268 -16.98 -6.80 -10.69
CA GLN A 268 -17.50 -8.16 -10.75
C GLN A 268 -18.98 -8.16 -10.39
N ASN A 269 -19.80 -8.72 -11.29
CA ASN A 269 -21.21 -8.96 -11.05
C ASN A 269 -21.39 -10.40 -10.57
N ILE A 270 -22.00 -10.59 -9.39
CA ILE A 270 -22.21 -11.90 -8.76
C ILE A 270 -23.72 -12.16 -8.65
N TYR A 271 -24.29 -12.80 -9.68
CA TYR A 271 -25.69 -13.23 -9.71
C TYR A 271 -25.79 -14.77 -9.67
N PRO A 272 -26.94 -15.34 -9.29
CA PRO A 272 -27.10 -16.81 -9.21
C PRO A 272 -26.77 -17.61 -10.48
N TRP A 273 -26.78 -16.97 -11.64
CA TRP A 273 -26.49 -17.58 -12.95
C TRP A 273 -25.47 -16.80 -13.78
N SER A 274 -24.75 -15.86 -13.16
CA SER A 274 -23.79 -15.01 -13.85
C SER A 274 -22.76 -14.47 -12.87
N ASN A 275 -21.53 -14.97 -12.94
CA ASN A 275 -20.38 -14.45 -12.20
C ASN A 275 -19.31 -13.92 -13.16
N VAL A 276 -19.43 -12.65 -13.55
CA VAL A 276 -18.57 -12.03 -14.57
C VAL A 276 -17.75 -10.90 -13.99
N MET A 277 -16.43 -11.04 -14.11
CA MET A 277 -15.43 -10.05 -13.73
C MET A 277 -14.89 -9.32 -14.97
N ARG A 278 -14.74 -8.00 -14.86
CA ARG A 278 -14.10 -7.15 -15.87
C ARG A 278 -13.05 -6.25 -15.21
N ILE A 279 -11.95 -5.99 -15.90
CA ILE A 279 -10.87 -5.14 -15.41
C ILE A 279 -10.55 -4.05 -16.43
N TRP A 280 -10.49 -2.80 -15.97
CA TRP A 280 -10.09 -1.63 -16.75
C TRP A 280 -8.79 -1.06 -16.20
N VAL A 281 -8.07 -0.35 -17.06
CA VAL A 281 -6.84 0.36 -16.72
C VAL A 281 -6.94 1.79 -17.23
N THR A 282 -6.35 2.74 -16.50
CA THR A 282 -6.27 4.14 -16.94
C THR A 282 -5.29 4.34 -18.09
N ASN A 283 -5.50 5.37 -18.89
CA ASN A 283 -4.51 5.86 -19.85
C ASN A 283 -3.43 6.69 -19.13
N ASN A 284 -3.88 7.59 -18.26
CA ASN A 284 -3.05 8.47 -17.44
C ASN A 284 -3.74 8.75 -16.10
N VAL A 285 -2.95 9.13 -15.10
CA VAL A 285 -3.37 9.51 -13.74
C VAL A 285 -2.88 10.93 -13.36
N ASP A 286 -1.98 11.55 -14.13
CA ASP A 286 -1.28 12.79 -13.75
C ASP A 286 -2.07 14.09 -13.96
N GLU A 287 -2.76 14.21 -15.10
CA GLU A 287 -3.48 15.43 -15.48
C GLU A 287 -4.99 15.21 -15.29
N ASP A 288 -5.61 14.62 -16.31
CA ASP A 288 -7.00 14.20 -16.28
C ASP A 288 -7.07 12.68 -16.25
N LEU A 289 -7.64 12.14 -15.17
CA LEU A 289 -7.86 10.71 -15.04
C LEU A 289 -8.81 10.26 -16.15
N SER A 290 -8.32 9.39 -17.03
CA SER A 290 -9.10 8.81 -18.12
C SER A 290 -8.90 7.31 -18.19
N TRP A 291 -9.99 6.61 -18.48
CA TRP A 291 -10.00 5.16 -18.62
C TRP A 291 -9.84 4.75 -20.08
N ARG A 292 -9.29 3.56 -20.30
CA ARG A 292 -9.40 2.89 -21.60
C ARG A 292 -10.86 2.58 -21.91
N SER A 293 -11.22 2.67 -23.19
CA SER A 293 -12.56 2.28 -23.66
C SER A 293 -12.82 0.79 -23.47
N ASP A 294 -11.79 -0.03 -23.66
CA ASP A 294 -11.90 -1.49 -23.65
C ASP A 294 -11.44 -2.08 -22.31
N PHE A 295 -12.03 -3.21 -21.94
CA PHE A 295 -11.57 -4.02 -20.81
C PHE A 295 -10.25 -4.70 -21.17
N VAL A 296 -9.31 -4.73 -20.22
CA VAL A 296 -8.05 -5.48 -20.40
C VAL A 296 -8.28 -6.97 -20.24
N LEU A 297 -9.15 -7.35 -19.29
CA LEU A 297 -9.49 -8.74 -19.00
C LEU A 297 -10.97 -8.86 -18.66
N THR A 298 -11.62 -9.87 -19.24
CA THR A 298 -12.97 -10.33 -18.85
C THR A 298 -12.91 -11.80 -18.51
N VAL A 299 -13.43 -12.18 -17.35
CA VAL A 299 -13.49 -13.57 -16.88
C VAL A 299 -14.92 -13.90 -16.51
N ASP A 300 -15.44 -14.96 -17.11
CA ASP A 300 -16.73 -15.55 -16.77
C ASP A 300 -16.47 -16.79 -15.93
N PHE A 301 -16.70 -16.68 -14.62
CA PHE A 301 -16.40 -17.75 -13.68
C PHE A 301 -17.32 -18.96 -13.84
N ASP A 302 -18.49 -18.78 -14.45
CA ASP A 302 -19.44 -19.88 -14.67
C ASP A 302 -18.97 -20.85 -15.78
N LYS A 303 -17.93 -20.48 -16.53
CA LYS A 303 -17.26 -21.38 -17.49
C LYS A 303 -16.38 -22.43 -16.82
N PHE A 304 -16.05 -22.27 -15.54
CA PHE A 304 -15.15 -23.17 -14.83
C PHE A 304 -15.93 -24.04 -13.83
N ASP A 305 -15.48 -25.29 -13.65
CA ASP A 305 -15.99 -26.18 -12.61
C ASP A 305 -15.33 -25.82 -11.26
N LEU A 306 -15.93 -24.85 -10.56
CA LEU A 306 -15.40 -24.29 -9.31
C LEU A 306 -16.13 -24.88 -8.09
N PRO A 307 -15.40 -25.18 -7.00
CA PRO A 307 -16.01 -25.79 -5.81
C PRO A 307 -16.91 -24.82 -5.01
N SER A 308 -16.77 -23.52 -5.23
CA SER A 308 -17.58 -22.48 -4.58
C SER A 308 -17.56 -21.17 -5.37
N VAL A 309 -18.50 -20.27 -5.04
CA VAL A 309 -18.60 -18.95 -5.68
C VAL A 309 -17.32 -18.14 -5.46
N VAL A 310 -16.91 -17.43 -6.50
CA VAL A 310 -15.76 -16.51 -6.47
C VAL A 310 -16.22 -15.09 -6.17
N ASN A 311 -15.60 -14.45 -5.18
CA ASN A 311 -15.86 -13.07 -4.78
C ASN A 311 -14.53 -12.33 -4.57
N VAL A 312 -14.03 -11.67 -5.63
CA VAL A 312 -12.66 -11.13 -5.65
C VAL A 312 -12.53 -9.93 -4.71
N THR A 313 -11.63 -10.01 -3.73
CA THR A 313 -11.42 -8.94 -2.73
C THR A 313 -10.23 -8.05 -3.06
N SER A 314 -9.21 -8.61 -3.72
CA SER A 314 -8.04 -7.88 -4.20
C SER A 314 -7.45 -8.59 -5.42
N PHE A 315 -6.74 -7.83 -6.26
CA PHE A 315 -6.15 -8.37 -7.47
C PHE A 315 -4.85 -7.65 -7.87
N LEU A 316 -4.04 -8.32 -8.68
CA LEU A 316 -2.88 -7.77 -9.39
C LEU A 316 -3.01 -8.13 -10.86
N LEU A 317 -2.97 -7.13 -11.73
CA LEU A 317 -3.13 -7.32 -13.17
C LEU A 317 -1.78 -7.36 -13.88
N ASP A 318 -1.52 -8.44 -14.62
CA ASP A 318 -0.53 -8.47 -15.70
C ASP A 318 -1.22 -8.09 -17.02
N GLU A 319 -1.03 -6.83 -17.41
CA GLU A 319 -1.62 -6.25 -18.62
C GLU A 319 -1.09 -6.92 -19.90
N GLU A 320 0.17 -7.36 -19.90
CA GLU A 320 0.83 -7.89 -21.11
C GLU A 320 0.33 -9.28 -21.45
N ASN A 321 0.19 -10.13 -20.42
CA ASN A 321 -0.32 -11.50 -20.58
C ASN A 321 -1.84 -11.61 -20.42
N LYS A 322 -2.54 -10.51 -20.12
CA LYS A 322 -3.99 -10.48 -19.81
C LYS A 322 -4.38 -11.52 -18.75
N VAL A 323 -3.63 -11.56 -17.66
CA VAL A 323 -3.94 -12.41 -16.51
C VAL A 323 -3.98 -11.59 -15.23
N ALA A 324 -4.75 -12.05 -14.25
CA ALA A 324 -4.78 -11.45 -12.93
C ALA A 324 -4.52 -12.50 -11.84
N VAL A 325 -3.76 -12.10 -10.82
CA VAL A 325 -3.68 -12.83 -9.55
C VAL A 325 -4.74 -12.22 -8.65
N CYS A 326 -5.69 -13.03 -8.21
CA CYS A 326 -6.83 -12.59 -7.40
C CYS A 326 -6.85 -13.32 -6.06
N CYS A 327 -7.42 -12.67 -5.06
CA CYS A 327 -7.69 -13.25 -3.75
C CYS A 327 -9.18 -13.20 -3.44
N ASP A 328 -9.67 -14.21 -2.72
CA ASP A 328 -10.99 -14.18 -2.10
C ASP A 328 -11.02 -15.00 -0.80
N LYS A 329 -12.21 -15.08 -0.21
CA LYS A 329 -12.55 -16.04 0.84
C LYS A 329 -13.44 -17.12 0.25
N ASP A 330 -13.17 -18.36 0.63
CA ASP A 330 -13.98 -19.52 0.24
C ASP A 330 -15.20 -19.67 1.17
N PRO A 331 -16.42 -19.27 0.76
CA PRO A 331 -17.59 -19.32 1.63
C PRO A 331 -17.95 -20.75 2.04
N ASP A 332 -17.61 -21.74 1.21
CA ASP A 332 -17.93 -23.14 1.46
C ASP A 332 -16.83 -23.87 2.24
N ASP A 333 -15.68 -23.22 2.49
CA ASP A 333 -14.59 -23.76 3.31
C ASP A 333 -14.16 -22.76 4.39
N LYS A 334 -15.12 -22.39 5.25
CA LYS A 334 -14.89 -21.59 6.47
C LYS A 334 -14.15 -20.27 6.19
N ASP A 335 -14.53 -19.62 5.09
CA ASP A 335 -13.98 -18.35 4.64
C ASP A 335 -12.46 -18.36 4.38
N LYS A 336 -11.82 -19.54 4.26
CA LYS A 336 -10.36 -19.62 4.06
C LYS A 336 -9.93 -18.78 2.87
N THR A 337 -8.82 -18.06 3.05
CA THR A 337 -8.26 -17.25 1.97
C THR A 337 -7.78 -18.15 0.84
N ARG A 338 -8.16 -17.84 -0.40
CA ARG A 338 -7.62 -18.46 -1.61
C ARG A 338 -6.93 -17.41 -2.46
N MET A 339 -5.91 -17.86 -3.21
CA MET A 339 -5.38 -17.10 -4.33
C MET A 339 -5.42 -17.94 -5.58
N TYR A 340 -5.77 -17.31 -6.69
CA TYR A 340 -5.86 -17.94 -7.99
C TYR A 340 -5.37 -17.00 -9.09
N ILE A 341 -4.92 -17.60 -10.18
CA ILE A 341 -4.57 -16.92 -11.41
C ILE A 341 -5.72 -17.12 -12.38
N VAL A 342 -6.18 -16.03 -12.99
CA VAL A 342 -7.30 -16.03 -13.94
C VAL A 342 -6.93 -15.33 -15.23
N GLY A 343 -7.46 -15.85 -16.33
CA GLY A 343 -7.46 -15.26 -17.67
C GLY A 343 -8.79 -15.58 -18.37
N GLU A 344 -8.97 -15.14 -19.61
CA GLU A 344 -10.27 -15.26 -20.32
C GLU A 344 -10.84 -16.70 -20.33
N ASP A 345 -9.97 -17.70 -20.52
CA ASP A 345 -10.31 -19.13 -20.53
C ASP A 345 -9.44 -19.93 -19.55
N MET A 346 -8.95 -19.28 -18.48
CA MET A 346 -8.07 -19.91 -17.50
C MET A 346 -8.50 -19.58 -16.08
N TYR A 347 -8.56 -20.62 -15.25
CA TYR A 347 -8.63 -20.51 -13.80
C TYR A 347 -7.65 -21.49 -13.18
N LYS A 348 -6.83 -21.01 -12.24
CA LYS A 348 -5.95 -21.88 -11.47
C LYS A 348 -5.79 -21.40 -10.04
N GLN A 349 -6.27 -22.18 -9.07
CA GLN A 349 -5.95 -21.96 -7.66
C GLN A 349 -4.48 -22.27 -7.38
N VAL A 350 -3.75 -21.32 -6.82
CA VAL A 350 -2.30 -21.41 -6.54
C VAL A 350 -1.97 -21.35 -5.05
N TYR A 351 -2.93 -20.96 -4.22
CA TYR A 351 -2.81 -20.93 -2.77
C TYR A 351 -4.17 -21.10 -2.11
N LYS A 352 -4.20 -21.83 -0.99
CA LYS A 352 -5.34 -21.88 -0.07
C LYS A 352 -4.81 -21.94 1.35
N ASP A 353 -5.32 -21.05 2.20
CA ASP A 353 -4.92 -20.98 3.59
C ASP A 353 -5.45 -22.19 4.36
N ASN A 354 -4.69 -22.65 5.35
CA ASN A 354 -5.07 -23.79 6.20
C ASN A 354 -5.80 -23.33 7.48
N VAL A 355 -5.91 -22.03 7.71
CA VAL A 355 -6.52 -21.44 8.90
C VAL A 355 -7.87 -20.83 8.55
N GLU A 356 -8.88 -21.10 9.39
CA GLU A 356 -10.21 -20.47 9.31
C GLU A 356 -10.07 -18.95 9.34
N ALA A 357 -10.80 -18.28 8.44
CA ALA A 357 -10.54 -16.87 8.25
C ALA A 357 -11.17 -15.96 9.30
N SER A 358 -10.54 -14.80 9.51
CA SER A 358 -11.20 -13.75 10.27
C SER A 358 -12.35 -13.16 9.45
N ARG A 359 -13.57 -13.24 9.99
CA ARG A 359 -14.77 -12.61 9.37
C ARG A 359 -14.60 -11.12 9.04
N PHE A 360 -13.72 -10.42 9.77
CA PHE A 360 -13.58 -8.96 9.70
C PHE A 360 -12.35 -8.47 8.93
N ASN A 361 -11.60 -9.36 8.26
CA ASN A 361 -10.42 -8.98 7.48
C ASN A 361 -10.46 -9.71 6.13
N TRP A 362 -10.60 -8.95 5.05
CA TRP A 362 -10.56 -9.47 3.69
C TRP A 362 -9.12 -9.65 3.24
N PRO A 363 -8.80 -10.68 2.45
CA PRO A 363 -7.44 -10.89 2.01
C PRO A 363 -7.02 -9.83 1.01
N LEU A 364 -5.83 -9.28 1.22
CA LEU A 364 -5.20 -8.28 0.36
C LEU A 364 -3.88 -8.83 -0.16
N VAL A 365 -3.78 -8.95 -1.48
CA VAL A 365 -2.51 -9.11 -2.18
C VAL A 365 -2.03 -7.76 -2.69
N LEU A 366 -0.75 -7.46 -2.47
CA LEU A 366 -0.14 -6.24 -3.00
C LEU A 366 1.28 -6.52 -3.47
N THR A 367 1.74 -5.69 -4.41
CA THR A 367 3.13 -5.60 -4.86
C THR A 367 3.67 -4.22 -4.56
N TYR A 368 4.96 -4.12 -4.23
CA TYR A 368 5.64 -2.85 -4.03
C TYR A 368 7.10 -2.94 -4.50
N VAL A 369 7.70 -1.79 -4.80
CA VAL A 369 9.14 -1.68 -5.03
C VAL A 369 9.82 -1.30 -3.70
N PRO A 370 10.79 -2.09 -3.19
CA PRO A 370 11.56 -1.74 -2.01
C PRO A 370 12.26 -0.38 -2.17
N SER A 371 12.36 0.36 -1.07
CA SER A 371 12.80 1.75 -1.08
C SER A 371 13.79 2.04 0.04
N LEU A 372 14.79 2.89 -0.25
CA LEU A 372 15.78 3.33 0.74
C LEU A 372 15.29 4.51 1.61
N VAL A 373 14.04 4.93 1.45
CA VAL A 373 13.47 6.04 2.23
C VAL A 373 13.60 5.76 3.73
N CYS A 374 14.32 6.64 4.42
CA CYS A 374 14.52 6.54 5.85
C CYS A 374 13.33 7.15 6.60
N ILE A 375 12.84 6.45 7.62
CA ILE A 375 11.81 6.99 8.52
C ILE A 375 12.51 7.80 9.61
N GLN A 376 12.44 9.13 9.52
CA GLN A 376 13.12 10.02 10.47
C GLN A 376 12.52 9.90 11.88
N LYS A 377 13.24 9.25 12.79
CA LYS A 377 12.89 9.28 14.23
C LYS A 377 13.50 10.53 14.87
N LYS A 378 12.71 11.30 15.64
CA LYS A 378 13.27 12.33 16.51
C LYS A 378 14.34 11.69 17.41
N THR A 379 15.56 12.23 17.37
CA THR A 379 16.51 11.98 18.44
C THR A 379 15.92 12.58 19.73
N PRO A 380 15.86 11.84 20.85
CA PRO A 380 15.39 12.41 22.10
C PRO A 380 16.22 13.65 22.38
N ARG A 381 15.57 14.79 22.65
CA ARG A 381 16.25 16.00 23.12
C ARG A 381 17.10 15.63 24.33
N THR A 382 18.39 15.38 24.12
CA THR A 382 19.33 15.17 25.23
C THR A 382 19.25 16.41 26.09
N ARG A 383 18.69 16.28 27.29
CA ARG A 383 18.79 17.30 28.33
C ARG A 383 20.26 17.66 28.43
N ARG A 384 20.64 18.85 27.98
CA ARG A 384 21.98 19.43 28.21
C ARG A 384 22.21 19.35 29.72
N ARG A 385 22.96 18.34 30.19
CA ARG A 385 23.53 18.33 31.53
C ARG A 385 24.45 19.55 31.58
N LYS A 386 24.00 20.62 32.24
CA LYS A 386 24.89 21.72 32.65
C LYS A 386 26.04 21.09 33.43
N ARG A 387 27.22 20.98 32.81
CA ARG A 387 28.47 20.72 33.52
C ARG A 387 28.69 21.91 34.46
N ARG A 388 28.38 21.75 35.75
CA ARG A 388 28.92 22.63 36.80
C ARG A 388 30.44 22.44 36.78
N ARG A 389 31.18 23.49 36.41
CA ARG A 389 32.62 23.57 36.67
C ARG A 389 32.80 23.57 38.19
N LEU A 390 33.33 22.49 38.74
CA LEU A 390 33.91 22.48 40.08
C LEU A 390 35.27 23.16 39.98
N SER A 391 35.37 24.38 40.50
CA SER A 391 36.64 25.05 40.75
C SER A 391 37.32 24.36 41.94
N PHE A 392 38.44 23.68 41.70
CA PHE A 392 39.35 23.30 42.77
C PHE A 392 40.04 24.57 43.28
N LYS A 393 39.75 24.95 44.52
CA LYS A 393 40.61 25.86 45.29
C LYS A 393 41.78 25.03 45.82
N CYS A 394 43.00 25.40 45.44
CA CYS A 394 44.19 24.97 46.16
C CYS A 394 44.16 25.62 47.54
N ILE A 395 44.37 24.82 48.58
CA ILE A 395 44.66 25.30 49.94
C ILE A 395 46.18 25.39 50.05
N ASN A 396 46.67 26.52 50.54
CA ASN A 396 48.07 26.81 50.82
C ASN A 396 48.68 25.86 51.85
#